data_AF-A0A920TEU2-F1
#
_entry.id   AF-A0A920TEU2-F1
#
_cell.length_a   1.000
_cell.length_b   1.000
_cell.length_c   1.000
_cell.angle_alpha   90.00
_cell.angle_beta   90.00
_cell.angle_gamma   90.00
#
_symmetry.space_group_name_H-M   'P 1'
#
loop_
_entity.id
_entity.type
_entity.pdbx_description
1 polymer ?
#
loop_
_entity_poly.entity_id
_entity_poly.type
_entity_poly.pdbx_seq_one_letter_code
_entity_poly.pdbx_strand_id
1 'polypeptide(L)' 'MNILVLDPKTVCVEKSEVYQAEQLDKLGMEVLPVDFREAYGFGGSLHCSTTDVYREGSLQDYFPKQ' A
#
# COMPACT_ATOMS: atom_id res chain seq x y z
N MET A 1 9.54 -1.34 1.22
CA MET A 1 8.33 -0.64 0.75
C MET A 1 7.84 -1.21 -0.56
N ASN A 2 6.78 -2.03 -0.49
CA ASN A 2 5.97 -2.51 -1.60
C ASN A 2 4.61 -2.87 -0.97
N ILE A 3 3.72 -1.88 -0.89
CA ILE A 3 2.48 -1.88 -0.09
C ILE A 3 1.27 -1.74 -1.01
N LEU A 4 0.09 -2.15 -0.55
CA LEU A 4 -1.14 -1.95 -1.31
C LEU A 4 -2.01 -0.89 -0.62
N VAL A 5 -2.17 0.26 -1.26
CA VAL A 5 -3.12 1.29 -0.82
C VAL A 5 -4.52 0.91 -1.33
N LEU A 6 -5.47 0.72 -0.41
CA LEU A 6 -6.86 0.38 -0.75
C LEU A 6 -7.64 1.65 -1.12
N ASP A 7 -7.45 2.70 -0.34
CA ASP A 7 -8.07 4.01 -0.49
C ASP A 7 -7.14 5.10 0.10
N PRO A 8 -7.46 6.41 -0.01
CA PRO A 8 -6.59 7.48 0.48
C PRO A 8 -6.28 7.47 1.99
N LYS A 9 -6.95 6.64 2.78
CA LYS A 9 -6.77 6.49 4.23
C LYS A 9 -6.37 5.08 4.65
N THR A 10 -6.56 4.04 3.83
CA THR A 10 -6.32 2.65 4.24
C THR A 10 -5.19 2.01 3.43
N VAL A 11 -4.26 1.33 4.11
CA VAL A 11 -3.09 0.71 3.49
C VAL A 11 -2.75 -0.66 4.08
N CYS A 12 -2.54 -1.64 3.21
CA CYS A 12 -2.01 -2.95 3.59
C CYS A 12 -0.48 -2.91 3.63
N VAL A 13 0.09 -3.32 4.75
CA VAL A 13 1.54 -3.38 4.99
C VAL A 13 1.89 -4.79 5.43
N GLU A 14 3.04 -5.31 5.00
CA GLU A 14 3.48 -6.61 5.49
C GLU A 14 3.72 -6.53 7.01
N LYS A 15 3.22 -7.53 7.74
CA LYS A 15 3.13 -7.54 9.21
C LYS A 15 4.48 -7.37 9.91
N SER A 16 5.58 -7.86 9.36
CA SER A 16 6.91 -7.73 9.95
C SER A 16 7.55 -6.35 9.75
N GLU A 17 7.04 -5.52 8.83
CA GLU A 17 7.54 -4.17 8.54
C GLU A 17 7.02 -3.12 9.54
N VAL A 18 7.24 -3.36 10.84
CA VAL A 18 6.65 -2.59 11.95
C VAL A 18 6.97 -1.10 11.93
N TYR A 19 8.16 -0.71 11.48
CA TYR A 19 8.56 0.70 11.39
C TYR A 19 7.86 1.42 10.22
N GLN A 20 7.58 0.70 9.12
CA GLN A 20 6.80 1.25 8.02
C GLN A 20 5.33 1.42 8.45
N ALA A 21 4.78 0.41 9.15
CA ALA A 21 3.44 0.50 9.72
C ALA A 21 3.30 1.69 10.69
N GLU A 22 4.23 1.86 11.63
CA GLU A 22 4.22 2.98 12.58
C GLU A 22 4.35 4.35 11.88
N GLN A 23 5.16 4.45 10.83
CA GLN A 23 5.28 5.69 10.06
C GLN A 23 3.96 6.05 9.36
N LEU A 24 3.30 5.09 8.73
CA LEU A 24 2.05 5.32 8.00
C LEU A 24 0.90 5.65 8.97
N ASP A 25 0.84 4.99 10.11
CA ASP A 25 -0.11 5.29 11.20
C ASP A 25 0.06 6.74 11.70
N LYS A 26 1.30 7.18 11.96
CA LYS A 26 1.60 8.58 12.34
C LYS A 26 1.23 9.61 11.27
N LEU A 27 1.21 9.21 10.00
CA LEU A 27 0.75 10.03 8.88
C LEU A 27 -0.78 10.02 8.71
N GLY A 28 -1.50 9.30 9.57
CA GLY A 28 -2.97 9.25 9.61
C GLY A 28 -3.59 8.23 8.66
N MET A 29 -2.84 7.18 8.31
CA MET A 29 -3.36 6.03 7.56
C MET A 29 -3.84 4.94 8.52
N GLU A 30 -4.97 4.30 8.22
CA GLU A 30 -5.36 3.02 8.78
C GLU A 30 -4.48 1.92 8.18
N VAL A 31 -3.63 1.31 9.02
CA VAL A 31 -2.70 0.26 8.59
C VAL A 31 -3.30 -1.12 8.82
N LEU A 32 -3.42 -1.89 7.74
CA LEU A 32 -3.86 -3.28 7.75
C LEU A 32 -2.63 -4.20 7.65
N PRO A 33 -2.19 -4.85 8.73
CA PRO A 33 -1.06 -5.77 8.68
C PRO A 33 -1.45 -7.07 7.95
N VAL A 34 -0.64 -7.49 6.98
CA VAL A 34 -0.83 -8.73 6.20
C VAL A 34 0.38 -9.64 6.39
N ASP A 35 0.13 -10.88 6.79
CA ASP A 35 1.18 -11.89 6.88
C ASP A 35 1.56 -12.38 5.48
N PHE A 36 2.61 -11.77 4.90
CA PHE A 36 3.01 -11.98 3.50
C PHE A 36 4.50 -12.31 3.34
N ARG A 37 5.21 -12.56 4.45
CA ARG A 37 6.67 -12.70 4.43
C ARG A 37 7.15 -13.87 3.57
N GLU A 38 6.42 -14.98 3.59
CA GLU A 38 6.78 -16.20 2.84
C GLU A 38 6.77 -15.98 1.32
N ALA A 39 5.98 -15.02 0.83
CA ALA A 39 5.91 -14.72 -0.60
C ALA A 39 7.09 -13.87 -1.11
N TYR A 40 7.86 -13.24 -0.20
CA TYR A 40 8.97 -12.34 -0.59
C TYR A 40 10.05 -13.06 -1.41
N GLY A 41 10.25 -14.36 -1.15
CA GLY A 41 11.20 -15.18 -1.90
C GLY A 41 10.90 -15.26 -3.40
N PHE A 42 9.67 -14.96 -3.82
CA PHE A 42 9.25 -14.92 -5.22
C PHE A 42 9.44 -13.54 -5.88
N GLY A 43 10.08 -12.59 -5.20
CA GLY A 43 10.52 -11.32 -5.80
C GLY A 43 9.51 -10.17 -5.74
N GLY A 44 8.47 -10.28 -4.92
CA GLY A 44 7.46 -9.23 -4.77
C GLY A 44 6.83 -9.20 -3.38
N SER A 45 6.15 -8.09 -3.09
CA SER A 45 5.22 -7.97 -1.95
C SER A 45 3.83 -7.61 -2.48
N LEU A 46 3.01 -6.95 -1.67
CA LEU A 46 1.59 -6.72 -1.92
C LEU A 46 1.31 -6.01 -3.26
N HIS A 47 2.04 -4.95 -3.62
CA HIS A 47 1.83 -4.23 -4.87
C HIS A 47 2.24 -5.06 -6.10
N CYS A 48 3.39 -5.73 -6.02
CA CYS A 48 3.86 -6.60 -7.11
C CYS A 48 2.95 -7.82 -7.32
N SER A 49 2.28 -8.27 -6.27
CA SER A 49 1.43 -9.48 -6.27
C SER A 49 -0.03 -9.17 -6.58
N THR A 50 -0.37 -7.91 -6.89
CA THR A 50 -1.74 -7.48 -7.16
C THR A 50 -1.82 -6.65 -8.44
N THR A 51 -3.03 -6.53 -8.97
CA THR A 51 -3.34 -5.65 -10.10
C THR A 51 -4.73 -5.07 -9.85
N ASP A 52 -4.80 -3.76 -9.68
CA ASP A 52 -6.03 -3.02 -9.45
C ASP A 52 -6.78 -2.80 -10.77
N VAL A 53 -7.71 -3.71 -11.06
CA VAL A 53 -8.53 -3.65 -12.29
C VAL A 53 -9.63 -2.58 -12.23
N TYR A 54 -9.99 -2.12 -11.03
CA TYR A 54 -11.01 -1.10 -10.82
C TYR A 54 -10.75 -0.33 -9.51
N ARG A 55 -10.91 0.99 -9.56
CA ARG A 55 -10.98 1.91 -8.42
C ARG A 55 -12.06 2.95 -8.69
N GLU A 56 -12.81 3.31 -7.66
CA GLU A 56 -13.83 4.35 -7.78
C GLU A 56 -13.17 5.74 -7.91
N GLY A 57 -13.59 6.52 -8.90
CA GLY A 57 -13.08 7.87 -9.12
C GLY A 57 -13.27 8.38 -10.56
N SER A 58 -12.72 9.56 -10.80
CA SER A 58 -12.65 10.18 -12.14
C SER A 58 -11.19 10.47 -12.50
N LEU A 59 -10.91 10.67 -13.79
CA LEU A 59 -9.58 11.09 -14.25
C LEU A 59 -9.28 12.51 -13.72
N GLN A 60 -8.19 12.65 -12.98
CA GLN A 60 -7.75 13.92 -12.37
C GLN A 60 -6.28 14.19 -12.71
N ASP A 61 -5.93 15.47 -12.86
CA ASP A 61 -4.55 15.92 -12.96
C ASP A 61 -4.08 16.43 -11.59
N TYR A 62 -3.16 15.68 -10.97
CA TYR A 62 -2.57 16.04 -9.67
C TYR A 62 -1.32 16.91 -9.79
N PHE A 63 -0.82 17.17 -11.01
CA PHE A 63 0.36 17.99 -11.29
C PHE A 63 0.10 19.04 -12.39
N PRO A 64 -0.88 19.94 -12.23
CA PRO A 64 -1.29 20.89 -13.27
C PRO A 64 -0.24 21.98 -13.58
N LYS A 65 0.83 22.04 -12.80
CA LYS A 65 1.98 22.94 -13.00
C LYS A 65 3.24 22.12 -12.75
N GLN A 66 3.95 21.78 -13.82
CA GLN A 66 5.24 21.10 -13.79
C GLN A 66 6.41 22.08 -13.68
#